data_AF-A0A2N6LLD7-F1
#
_entry.id   AF-A0A2N6LLD7-F1
#
_cell.length_a   1.000
_cell.length_b   1.000
_cell.length_c   1.000
_cell.angle_alpha   90.00
_cell.angle_beta   90.00
_cell.angle_gamma   90.00
#
_symmetry.space_group_name_H-M   'P 1'
#
loop_
_entity.id
_entity.type
_entity.pdbx_description
1 polymer ?
#
loop_
_entity_poly.entity_id
_entity_poly.type
_entity_poly.pdbx_seq_one_letter_code
_entity_poly.pdbx_strand_id
1 'polypeptide(L)'
;MNKINFANSKLITIASGLICGVALISYFRADSSAKGLVLNVALSSGAIAATAHLLTKHHSECGNQQLKEIVEKITKPLQQLESENKQKDSTLVELRQLYGERTNELEKIRSELQSTREVIRVLKIQFASKTEELDAKLKAEDTRVQEFLSKFKQQLTEDISSRIHRVYNQLAETVKSKIGSDDYLSIHAQLQNFSSKLDGLYAKHSDLLLEIPDLEGDDIITLSINIYSQICDEISALRVRWRNLLNIHERRDMKDAYEILGHVSKTHTPISKAQELLKEQASYQRRQLEAIYGKSMENDQSLEELKNQVQDLLNQIEAKNLLIAELKKPLKWTCATRDDLRVGNVIISYFESLGIVLDRASSDYQKWDAVLSFHVDRNSRVIVATELNEHSEKLQQLSHTLAPITFKWDAEAGLMKAYLLLSKKPQKTLEEEVISDVLKFIKPREALIEFVKNAYHVGMWAETGSGKSTAISNVIGGMIQELGGAPTI
;
A
#
# COMPACT_ATOMS: atom_id res chain seq x y z
N MET A 1 -60.09 -47.58 8.61
CA MET A 1 -61.24 -47.47 7.69
C MET A 1 -62.23 -48.57 7.99
N ASN A 2 -63.47 -48.22 8.32
CA ASN A 2 -64.54 -49.21 8.50
C ASN A 2 -64.96 -49.72 7.13
N LYS A 3 -64.84 -51.04 6.89
CA LYS A 3 -65.29 -51.66 5.63
C LYS A 3 -66.81 -51.66 5.57
N ILE A 4 -67.38 -51.44 4.38
CA ILE A 4 -68.82 -51.58 4.16
C ILE A 4 -69.19 -53.04 4.40
N ASN A 5 -69.98 -53.30 5.44
CA ASN A 5 -70.41 -54.64 5.85
C ASN A 5 -71.94 -54.69 5.93
N PHE A 6 -72.57 -55.49 5.07
CA PHE A 6 -74.02 -55.64 5.04
C PHE A 6 -74.50 -56.66 6.08
N ALA A 7 -74.53 -56.27 7.36
CA ALA A 7 -74.93 -57.15 8.47
C ALA A 7 -76.30 -57.82 8.27
N ASN A 8 -77.29 -57.10 7.73
CA ASN A 8 -78.65 -57.61 7.52
C ASN A 8 -78.73 -58.71 6.44
N SER A 9 -77.89 -58.65 5.42
CA SER A 9 -77.84 -59.66 4.35
C SER A 9 -77.21 -60.98 4.79
N LYS A 10 -76.29 -60.93 5.77
CA LYS A 10 -75.74 -62.12 6.43
C LYS A 10 -76.80 -62.85 7.24
N LEU A 11 -77.71 -62.13 7.89
CA LEU A 11 -78.85 -62.73 8.60
C LEU A 11 -79.78 -63.48 7.64
N ILE A 12 -80.06 -62.92 6.46
CA ILE A 12 -80.87 -63.59 5.41
C ILE A 12 -80.18 -64.86 4.92
N THR A 13 -78.86 -64.81 4.72
CA THR A 13 -78.05 -65.98 4.33
C THR A 13 -78.10 -67.09 5.39
N ILE A 14 -77.93 -66.72 6.66
CA ILE A 14 -77.95 -67.65 7.80
C ILE A 14 -79.35 -68.25 7.97
N ALA A 15 -80.40 -67.42 7.95
CA ALA A 15 -81.78 -67.86 8.09
C ALA A 15 -82.19 -68.81 6.95
N SER A 16 -81.87 -68.46 5.70
CA SER A 16 -82.17 -69.31 4.54
C SER A 16 -81.35 -70.62 4.53
N GLY A 17 -80.10 -70.56 4.99
CA GLY A 17 -79.26 -71.75 5.19
C GLY A 17 -79.81 -72.69 6.26
N LEU A 18 -80.32 -72.14 7.36
CA LEU A 18 -80.98 -72.93 8.41
C LEU A 18 -82.28 -73.57 7.91
N ILE A 19 -83.12 -72.82 7.17
CA ILE A 19 -84.35 -73.38 6.56
C ILE A 19 -83.99 -74.49 5.57
N CYS A 20 -82.95 -74.31 4.76
CA CYS A 20 -82.44 -75.36 3.85
C CYS A 20 -82.00 -76.61 4.62
N GLY A 21 -81.20 -76.44 5.68
CA GLY A 21 -80.73 -77.55 6.52
C GLY A 21 -81.88 -78.32 7.20
N VAL A 22 -82.85 -77.60 7.77
CA VAL A 22 -84.05 -78.20 8.39
C VAL A 22 -84.92 -78.89 7.35
N ALA A 23 -85.08 -78.31 6.15
CA ALA A 23 -85.81 -78.93 5.05
C ALA A 23 -85.12 -80.22 4.57
N LEU A 24 -83.80 -80.23 4.40
CA LEU A 24 -83.05 -81.45 4.03
C LEU A 24 -83.18 -82.56 5.09
N ILE A 25 -83.09 -82.22 6.37
CA ILE A 25 -83.32 -83.19 7.45
C ILE A 25 -84.76 -83.71 7.44
N SER A 26 -85.74 -82.85 7.17
CA SER A 26 -87.15 -83.21 7.09
C SER A 26 -87.46 -84.11 5.89
N TYR A 27 -86.75 -83.93 4.77
CA TYR A 27 -86.89 -84.79 3.57
C TYR A 27 -86.59 -86.26 3.87
N PHE A 28 -85.59 -86.54 4.72
CA PHE A 28 -85.24 -87.89 5.14
C PHE A 28 -86.27 -88.54 6.08
N ARG A 29 -87.17 -87.75 6.69
CA ARG A 29 -88.20 -88.22 7.63
C ARG A 29 -89.63 -88.13 7.10
N ALA A 30 -89.87 -87.51 5.96
CA ALA A 30 -91.20 -87.25 5.43
C ALA A 30 -91.80 -88.44 4.65
N ASP A 31 -93.12 -88.59 4.70
CA ASP A 31 -93.90 -89.53 3.88
C ASP A 31 -93.81 -89.20 2.38
N SER A 32 -94.08 -90.19 1.51
CA SER A 32 -93.89 -90.10 0.05
C SER A 32 -94.62 -88.92 -0.60
N SER A 33 -95.76 -88.48 -0.05
CA SER A 33 -96.56 -87.35 -0.54
C SER A 33 -95.97 -85.97 -0.22
N ALA A 34 -95.13 -85.84 0.82
CA ALA A 34 -94.59 -84.55 1.27
C ALA A 34 -93.14 -84.29 0.82
N LYS A 35 -92.42 -85.32 0.32
CA LYS A 35 -91.01 -85.21 -0.09
C LYS A 35 -90.75 -84.17 -1.20
N GLY A 36 -91.65 -84.05 -2.18
CA GLY A 36 -91.49 -83.09 -3.28
C GLY A 36 -91.55 -81.62 -2.81
N LEU A 37 -92.45 -81.31 -1.88
CA LEU A 37 -92.60 -79.97 -1.31
C LEU A 37 -91.36 -79.61 -0.47
N VAL A 38 -90.89 -80.53 0.37
CA VAL A 38 -89.73 -80.31 1.23
C VAL A 38 -88.45 -80.12 0.40
N LEU A 39 -88.27 -80.86 -0.70
CA LEU A 39 -87.14 -80.68 -1.61
C LEU A 39 -87.17 -79.30 -2.29
N ASN A 40 -88.35 -78.84 -2.73
CA ASN A 40 -88.49 -77.50 -3.31
C ASN A 40 -88.18 -76.39 -2.29
N VAL A 41 -88.56 -76.56 -1.02
CA VAL A 41 -88.19 -75.64 0.07
C VAL A 41 -86.67 -75.64 0.32
N ALA A 42 -86.02 -76.81 0.31
CA ALA A 42 -84.58 -76.92 0.45
C ALA A 42 -83.82 -76.23 -0.71
N LEU A 43 -84.21 -76.53 -1.95
CA LEU A 43 -83.57 -75.95 -3.15
C LEU A 43 -83.79 -74.45 -3.25
N SER A 44 -85.01 -73.96 -2.99
CA SER A 44 -85.30 -72.52 -2.99
C SER A 44 -84.56 -71.78 -1.88
N SER A 45 -84.57 -72.30 -0.65
CA SER A 45 -83.86 -71.69 0.48
C SER A 45 -82.33 -71.75 0.30
N GLY A 46 -81.81 -72.83 -0.26
CA GLY A 46 -80.40 -72.97 -0.62
C GLY A 46 -79.97 -72.00 -1.72
N ALA A 47 -80.78 -71.83 -2.77
CA ALA A 47 -80.56 -70.85 -3.82
C ALA A 47 -80.60 -69.41 -3.27
N ILE A 48 -81.56 -69.09 -2.39
CA ILE A 48 -81.63 -67.79 -1.71
C ILE A 48 -80.40 -67.56 -0.84
N ALA A 49 -79.93 -68.56 -0.08
CA ALA A 49 -78.73 -68.42 0.74
C ALA A 49 -77.47 -68.18 -0.11
N ALA A 50 -77.27 -68.96 -1.18
CA ALA A 50 -76.12 -68.82 -2.07
C ALA A 50 -76.12 -67.48 -2.81
N THR A 51 -77.26 -67.07 -3.36
CA THR A 51 -77.40 -65.78 -4.06
C THR A 51 -77.23 -64.60 -3.11
N ALA A 52 -77.82 -64.65 -1.91
CA ALA A 52 -77.64 -63.61 -0.89
C ALA A 52 -76.17 -63.49 -0.48
N HIS A 53 -75.46 -64.60 -0.27
CA HIS A 53 -74.05 -64.60 0.07
C HIS A 53 -73.18 -63.99 -1.06
N LEU A 54 -73.40 -64.41 -2.31
CA LEU A 54 -72.65 -63.92 -3.46
C LEU A 54 -72.90 -62.43 -3.74
N LEU A 55 -74.17 -62.00 -3.71
CA LEU A 55 -74.53 -60.58 -3.87
C LEU A 55 -73.94 -59.73 -2.75
N THR A 56 -74.00 -60.20 -1.51
CA THR A 56 -73.40 -59.51 -0.36
C THR A 56 -71.90 -59.33 -0.53
N LYS A 57 -71.20 -60.40 -0.95
CA LYS A 57 -69.76 -60.37 -1.18
C LYS A 57 -69.42 -59.42 -2.32
N HIS A 58 -70.09 -59.54 -3.45
CA HIS A 58 -69.84 -58.72 -4.64
C HIS A 58 -70.10 -57.23 -4.38
N HIS A 59 -71.22 -56.87 -3.76
CA HIS A 59 -71.53 -55.48 -3.44
C HIS A 59 -70.60 -54.90 -2.36
N SER A 60 -70.18 -55.71 -1.38
CA SER A 60 -69.20 -55.26 -0.38
C SER A 60 -67.83 -55.02 -1.01
N GLU A 61 -67.37 -55.89 -1.90
CA GLU A 61 -66.11 -55.71 -2.63
C GLU A 61 -66.16 -54.48 -3.53
N CYS A 62 -67.21 -54.33 -4.34
CA CYS A 62 -67.38 -53.18 -5.24
C CYS A 62 -67.48 -51.86 -4.47
N GLY A 63 -68.27 -51.82 -3.39
CA GLY A 63 -68.40 -50.63 -2.54
C GLY A 63 -67.10 -50.26 -1.84
N ASN A 64 -66.35 -51.24 -1.32
CA ASN A 64 -65.05 -50.98 -0.69
C ASN A 64 -64.00 -50.52 -1.69
N GLN A 65 -64.04 -51.01 -2.94
CA GLN A 65 -63.13 -50.58 -4.00
C GLN A 65 -63.40 -49.13 -4.43
N GLN A 66 -64.66 -48.77 -4.64
CA GLN A 66 -65.06 -47.37 -4.91
C GLN A 66 -64.66 -46.44 -3.77
N LEU A 67 -64.88 -46.85 -2.52
CA LEU A 67 -64.53 -46.06 -1.35
C LEU A 67 -63.01 -45.88 -1.23
N LYS A 68 -62.22 -46.91 -1.57
CA LYS A 68 -60.76 -46.82 -1.64
C LYS A 68 -60.30 -45.85 -2.73
N GLU A 69 -60.88 -45.90 -3.92
CA GLU A 69 -60.54 -44.97 -5.02
C GLU A 69 -60.89 -43.52 -4.67
N ILE A 70 -62.04 -43.26 -4.05
CA ILE A 70 -62.45 -41.92 -3.62
C ILE A 70 -61.48 -41.40 -2.55
N VAL A 71 -61.14 -42.24 -1.56
CA VAL A 71 -60.19 -41.86 -0.50
C VAL A 71 -58.82 -41.58 -1.09
N GLU A 72 -58.30 -42.42 -1.99
CA GLU A 72 -57.02 -42.15 -2.65
C GLU A 72 -57.04 -40.87 -3.50
N LYS A 73 -58.15 -40.59 -4.20
CA LYS A 73 -58.34 -39.36 -4.99
C LYS A 73 -58.37 -38.09 -4.12
N ILE A 74 -58.77 -38.17 -2.85
CA ILE A 74 -58.85 -37.02 -1.96
C ILE A 74 -57.58 -36.89 -1.09
N THR A 75 -57.07 -37.99 -0.56
CA THR A 75 -55.93 -37.97 0.37
C THR A 75 -54.64 -37.55 -0.30
N LYS A 76 -54.38 -37.99 -1.54
CA LYS A 76 -53.16 -37.58 -2.29
C LYS A 76 -53.08 -36.06 -2.52
N PRO A 77 -54.09 -35.40 -3.11
CA PRO A 77 -54.02 -33.94 -3.30
C PRO A 77 -54.05 -33.19 -1.98
N LEU A 78 -54.73 -33.69 -0.94
CA LEU A 78 -54.72 -33.06 0.38
C LEU A 78 -53.32 -33.08 1.02
N GLN A 79 -52.61 -34.22 0.94
CA GLN A 79 -51.22 -34.31 1.40
C GLN A 79 -50.27 -33.43 0.58
N GLN A 80 -50.48 -33.33 -0.73
CA GLN A 80 -49.73 -32.42 -1.59
C GLN A 80 -49.96 -30.96 -1.19
N LEU A 81 -51.22 -30.54 -1.05
CA LEU A 81 -51.57 -29.19 -0.59
C LEU A 81 -51.01 -28.88 0.81
N GLU A 82 -51.05 -29.82 1.75
CA GLU A 82 -50.43 -29.64 3.07
C GLU A 82 -48.91 -29.45 2.96
N SER A 83 -48.24 -30.21 2.08
CA SER A 83 -46.80 -30.07 1.87
C SER A 83 -46.43 -28.75 1.19
N GLU A 84 -47.20 -28.30 0.20
CA GLU A 84 -47.03 -27.01 -0.44
C GLU A 84 -47.28 -25.85 0.53
N ASN A 85 -48.27 -25.97 1.40
CA ASN A 85 -48.59 -24.93 2.37
C ASN A 85 -47.47 -24.79 3.42
N LYS A 86 -46.92 -25.93 3.89
CA LYS A 86 -45.73 -25.92 4.76
C LYS A 86 -44.51 -25.30 4.08
N GLN A 87 -44.29 -25.59 2.80
CA GLN A 87 -43.22 -24.94 2.04
C GLN A 87 -43.45 -23.42 1.93
N LYS A 88 -44.65 -22.97 1.59
CA LYS A 88 -44.98 -21.54 1.53
C LYS A 88 -44.77 -20.84 2.88
N ASP A 89 -45.20 -21.46 3.97
CA ASP A 89 -44.97 -20.93 5.32
C ASP A 89 -43.47 -20.80 5.63
N SER A 90 -42.66 -21.80 5.27
CA SER A 90 -41.20 -21.71 5.45
C SER A 90 -40.59 -20.57 4.64
N THR A 91 -40.99 -20.41 3.37
CA THR A 91 -40.50 -19.30 2.53
C THR A 91 -40.93 -17.92 3.05
N LEU A 92 -42.12 -17.81 3.66
CA LEU A 92 -42.59 -16.57 4.27
C LEU A 92 -41.77 -16.20 5.52
N VAL A 93 -41.36 -17.20 6.31
CA VAL A 93 -40.47 -16.98 7.45
C VAL A 93 -39.09 -16.51 6.98
N GLU A 94 -38.51 -17.16 5.98
CA GLU A 94 -37.23 -16.76 5.39
C GLU A 94 -37.27 -15.33 4.81
N LEU A 95 -38.35 -14.99 4.08
CA LEU A 95 -38.55 -13.63 3.53
C LEU A 95 -38.65 -12.57 4.64
N ARG A 96 -39.35 -12.86 5.74
CA ARG A 96 -39.44 -11.93 6.88
C ARG A 96 -38.08 -11.72 7.55
N GLN A 97 -37.29 -12.79 7.67
CA GLN A 97 -35.94 -12.70 8.24
C GLN A 97 -35.03 -11.86 7.34
N LEU A 98 -35.00 -12.13 6.03
CA LEU A 98 -34.23 -11.35 5.06
C LEU A 98 -34.65 -9.87 5.05
N TYR A 99 -35.95 -9.58 5.16
CA TYR A 99 -36.44 -8.21 5.23
C TYR A 99 -35.90 -7.50 6.49
N GLY A 100 -35.93 -8.15 7.65
CA GLY A 100 -35.38 -7.63 8.89
C GLY A 100 -33.86 -7.37 8.84
N GLU A 101 -33.10 -8.29 8.24
CA GLU A 101 -31.66 -8.13 8.02
C GLU A 101 -31.36 -6.92 7.13
N ARG A 102 -32.09 -6.78 6.01
CA ARG A 102 -31.95 -5.63 5.10
C ARG A 102 -32.33 -4.30 5.73
N THR A 103 -33.37 -4.25 6.58
CA THR A 103 -33.71 -3.01 7.30
C THR A 103 -32.61 -2.60 8.28
N ASN A 104 -32.00 -3.57 8.97
CA ASN A 104 -30.89 -3.30 9.89
C ASN A 104 -29.63 -2.81 9.13
N GLU A 105 -29.33 -3.39 7.97
CA GLU A 105 -28.25 -2.91 7.10
C GLU A 105 -28.49 -1.47 6.63
N LEU A 106 -29.73 -1.14 6.22
CA LEU A 106 -30.08 0.22 5.79
C LEU A 106 -29.94 1.23 6.93
N GLU A 107 -30.31 0.88 8.16
CA GLU A 107 -30.10 1.74 9.33
C GLU A 107 -28.62 1.97 9.61
N LYS A 108 -27.78 0.93 9.52
CA LYS A 108 -26.32 1.07 9.65
C LYS A 108 -25.75 2.02 8.61
N ILE A 109 -26.06 1.79 7.32
CA ILE A 109 -25.60 2.65 6.22
C ILE A 109 -26.06 4.11 6.43
N ARG A 110 -27.29 4.31 6.91
CA ARG A 110 -27.81 5.66 7.19
C ARG A 110 -27.03 6.36 8.31
N SER A 111 -26.66 5.63 9.36
CA SER A 111 -25.85 6.16 10.46
C SER A 111 -24.42 6.52 10.01
N GLU A 112 -23.80 5.69 9.18
CA GLU A 112 -22.47 5.93 8.60
C GLU A 112 -22.46 7.11 7.64
N LEU A 113 -23.51 7.26 6.82
CA LEU A 113 -23.67 8.44 5.95
C LEU A 113 -23.80 9.73 6.76
N GLN A 114 -24.49 9.67 7.91
CA GLN A 114 -24.63 10.82 8.79
C GLN A 114 -23.29 11.20 9.44
N SER A 115 -22.52 10.22 9.92
CA SER A 115 -21.18 10.49 10.48
C SER A 115 -20.23 11.04 9.42
N THR A 116 -20.25 10.49 8.21
CA THR A 116 -19.41 10.94 7.09
C THR A 116 -19.74 12.38 6.69
N ARG A 117 -21.03 12.76 6.68
CA ARG A 117 -21.44 14.16 6.42
C ARG A 117 -20.89 15.13 7.46
N GLU A 118 -20.86 14.73 8.73
CA GLU A 118 -20.31 15.57 9.80
C GLU A 118 -18.79 15.74 9.65
N VAL A 119 -18.07 14.66 9.31
CA VAL A 119 -16.63 14.72 9.01
C VAL A 119 -16.34 15.66 7.84
N ILE A 120 -17.11 15.57 6.75
CA ILE A 120 -16.98 16.48 5.60
C ILE A 120 -17.21 17.93 6.01
N ARG A 121 -18.19 18.19 6.87
CA ARG A 121 -18.48 19.54 7.37
C ARG A 121 -17.30 20.10 8.17
N VAL A 122 -16.73 19.31 9.09
CA VAL A 122 -15.56 19.71 9.88
C VAL A 122 -14.35 19.98 8.98
N LEU A 123 -14.09 19.10 8.00
CA LEU A 123 -13.00 19.28 7.05
C LEU A 123 -13.14 20.57 6.22
N LYS A 124 -14.36 20.92 5.79
CA LYS A 124 -14.60 22.18 5.07
C LYS A 124 -14.28 23.41 5.91
N ILE A 125 -14.61 23.39 7.20
CA ILE A 125 -14.29 24.49 8.14
C ILE A 125 -12.78 24.60 8.33
N GLN A 126 -12.10 23.47 8.55
CA GLN A 126 -10.64 23.43 8.69
C GLN A 126 -9.93 23.92 7.43
N PHE A 127 -10.41 23.51 6.25
CA PHE A 127 -9.85 23.94 4.97
C PHE A 127 -10.01 25.46 4.76
N ALA A 128 -11.18 26.02 5.07
CA ALA A 128 -11.41 27.47 4.98
C ALA A 128 -10.47 28.23 5.92
N SER A 129 -10.35 27.80 7.18
CA SER A 129 -9.45 28.41 8.17
C SER A 129 -7.98 28.33 7.75
N LYS A 130 -7.53 27.20 7.20
CA LYS A 130 -6.16 27.04 6.71
C LYS A 130 -5.88 27.88 5.47
N THR A 131 -6.87 28.03 4.59
CA THR A 131 -6.75 28.90 3.41
C THR A 131 -6.61 30.36 3.84
N GLU A 132 -7.40 30.80 4.83
CA GLU A 132 -7.31 32.15 5.40
C GLU A 132 -5.95 32.40 6.08
N GLU A 133 -5.41 31.41 6.81
CA GLU A 133 -4.07 31.47 7.41
C GLU A 133 -2.97 31.59 6.34
N LEU A 134 -3.08 30.84 5.24
CA LEU A 134 -2.15 30.89 4.11
C LEU A 134 -2.23 32.23 3.37
N ASP A 135 -3.43 32.76 3.14
CA ASP A 135 -3.64 34.08 2.54
C ASP A 135 -3.09 35.19 3.43
N ALA A 136 -3.27 35.09 4.76
CA ALA A 136 -2.67 36.03 5.70
C ALA A 136 -1.13 35.99 5.66
N LYS A 137 -0.55 34.78 5.54
CA LYS A 137 0.91 34.60 5.40
C LYS A 137 1.44 35.08 4.05
N LEU A 138 0.69 34.91 2.97
CA LEU A 138 1.05 35.41 1.64
C LEU A 138 0.96 36.93 1.54
N LYS A 139 0.03 37.55 2.27
CA LYS A 139 -0.11 39.02 2.34
C LYS A 139 0.88 39.67 3.30
N ALA A 140 1.49 38.91 4.21
CA ALA A 140 2.58 39.43 5.03
C ALA A 140 3.79 39.70 4.13
N GLU A 141 4.14 40.97 3.98
CA GLU A 141 5.36 41.36 3.25
C GLU A 141 6.58 40.70 3.89
N ASP A 142 7.48 40.17 3.05
CA ASP A 142 8.73 39.56 3.52
C ASP A 142 9.71 40.66 3.95
N THR A 143 9.57 41.14 5.18
CA THR A 143 10.43 42.18 5.77
C THR A 143 11.84 41.69 6.09
N ARG A 144 12.13 40.38 5.98
CA ARG A 144 13.41 39.79 6.42
C ARG A 144 14.60 40.38 5.67
N VAL A 145 14.45 40.63 4.37
CA VAL A 145 15.52 41.24 3.55
C VAL A 145 15.74 42.70 3.95
N GLN A 146 14.66 43.46 4.16
CA GLN A 146 14.75 44.86 4.60
C GLN A 146 15.36 44.98 6.00
N GLU A 147 14.96 44.11 6.94
CA GLU A 147 15.53 44.03 8.28
C GLU A 147 17.01 43.63 8.27
N PHE A 148 17.40 42.72 7.37
CA PHE A 148 18.79 42.35 7.19
C PHE A 148 19.61 43.53 6.66
N LEU A 149 19.12 44.21 5.61
CA LEU A 149 19.79 45.35 5.01
C LEU A 149 19.94 46.52 5.99
N SER A 150 18.92 46.81 6.80
CA SER A 150 19.00 47.87 7.81
C SER A 150 20.03 47.55 8.91
N LYS A 151 20.05 46.31 9.41
CA LYS A 151 21.06 45.85 10.38
C LYS A 151 22.47 45.89 9.81
N PHE A 152 22.64 45.47 8.56
CA PHE A 152 23.93 45.52 7.87
C PHE A 152 24.46 46.96 7.76
N LYS A 153 23.63 47.90 7.28
CA LYS A 153 23.99 49.32 7.20
C LYS A 153 24.37 49.88 8.57
N GLN A 154 23.58 49.58 9.61
CA GLN A 154 23.83 50.07 10.96
C GLN A 154 25.19 49.57 11.49
N GLN A 155 25.44 48.26 11.42
CA GLN A 155 26.69 47.68 11.92
C GLN A 155 27.91 48.19 11.16
N LEU A 156 27.82 48.33 9.84
CA LEU A 156 28.91 48.85 9.03
C LEU A 156 29.23 50.32 9.39
N THR A 157 28.18 51.14 9.56
CA THR A 157 28.31 52.55 9.94
C THR A 157 28.94 52.68 11.34
N GLU A 158 28.50 51.87 12.31
CA GLU A 158 29.07 51.87 13.66
C GLU A 158 30.55 51.47 13.67
N ASP A 159 30.93 50.39 12.94
CA ASP A 159 32.32 49.94 12.87
C ASP A 159 33.23 50.98 12.24
N ILE A 160 32.88 51.51 11.06
CA ILE A 160 33.69 52.53 10.38
C ILE A 160 33.78 53.81 11.22
N SER A 161 32.68 54.27 11.81
CA SER A 161 32.65 55.47 12.65
C SER A 161 33.61 55.33 13.83
N SER A 162 33.57 54.19 14.54
CA SER A 162 34.47 53.91 15.65
C SER A 162 35.95 53.91 15.21
N ARG A 163 36.23 53.40 14.02
CA ARG A 163 37.58 53.29 13.46
C ARG A 163 38.11 54.64 13.00
N ILE A 164 37.30 55.44 12.30
CA ILE A 164 37.64 56.83 11.96
C ILE A 164 37.97 57.59 13.24
N HIS A 165 37.03 57.62 14.19
CA HIS A 165 37.20 58.39 15.43
C HIS A 165 38.46 57.97 16.21
N ARG A 166 38.70 56.66 16.37
CA ARG A 166 39.89 56.15 17.06
C ARG A 166 41.18 56.53 16.35
N VAL A 167 41.25 56.36 15.03
CA VAL A 167 42.50 56.60 14.27
C VAL A 167 42.82 58.08 14.23
N TYR A 168 41.83 58.92 13.93
CA TYR A 168 42.03 60.36 13.82
C TYR A 168 42.34 61.00 15.16
N ASN A 169 41.69 60.61 16.26
CA ASN A 169 42.02 61.15 17.59
C ASN A 169 43.42 60.73 18.04
N GLN A 170 43.79 59.45 17.85
CA GLN A 170 45.15 59.00 18.18
C GLN A 170 46.21 59.74 17.35
N LEU A 171 45.95 59.97 16.07
CA LEU A 171 46.86 60.75 15.21
C LEU A 171 46.89 62.23 15.62
N ALA A 172 45.76 62.85 15.92
CA ALA A 172 45.71 64.24 16.35
C ALA A 172 46.46 64.46 17.67
N GLU A 173 46.28 63.56 18.65
CA GLU A 173 47.02 63.61 19.92
C GLU A 173 48.52 63.41 19.71
N THR A 174 48.91 62.42 18.91
CA THR A 174 50.34 62.17 18.63
C THR A 174 50.97 63.32 17.85
N VAL A 175 50.29 63.88 16.84
CA VAL A 175 50.74 65.08 16.11
C VAL A 175 50.92 66.26 17.07
N LYS A 176 49.93 66.56 17.93
CA LYS A 176 50.02 67.64 18.92
C LYS A 176 51.19 67.43 19.90
N SER A 177 51.38 66.21 20.39
CA SER A 177 52.49 65.89 21.29
C SER A 177 53.86 66.08 20.65
N LYS A 178 53.97 65.78 19.35
CA LYS A 178 55.22 65.89 18.57
C LYS A 178 55.49 67.32 18.12
N ILE A 179 54.45 68.11 17.86
CA ILE A 179 54.55 69.56 17.63
C ILE A 179 55.10 70.25 18.90
N GLY A 180 54.67 69.84 20.09
CA GLY A 180 55.12 70.40 21.37
C GLY A 180 56.50 69.94 21.86
N SER A 181 57.22 69.11 21.10
CA SER A 181 58.51 68.54 21.49
C SER A 181 59.66 69.20 20.71
N ASP A 182 60.72 69.59 21.43
CA ASP A 182 61.89 70.24 20.85
C ASP A 182 62.65 69.34 19.85
N ASP A 183 62.54 68.02 19.99
CA ASP A 183 63.19 67.02 19.12
C ASP A 183 62.71 67.10 17.65
N TYR A 184 61.58 67.75 17.38
CA TYR A 184 60.93 67.79 16.06
C TYR A 184 60.83 69.19 15.46
N LEU A 185 61.58 70.17 15.98
CA LEU A 185 61.58 71.56 15.50
C LEU A 185 61.82 71.68 13.99
N SER A 186 62.71 70.86 13.44
CA SER A 186 63.11 70.88 12.04
C SER A 186 62.05 70.36 11.05
N ILE A 187 61.04 69.62 11.53
CA ILE A 187 59.88 69.20 10.73
C ILE A 187 58.58 69.87 11.17
N HIS A 188 58.64 70.85 12.07
CA HIS A 188 57.47 71.48 12.69
C HIS A 188 56.47 72.07 11.68
N ALA A 189 56.97 72.76 10.64
CA ALA A 189 56.12 73.29 9.57
C ALA A 189 55.38 72.19 8.78
N GLN A 190 56.02 71.03 8.59
CA GLN A 190 55.44 69.88 7.91
C GLN A 190 54.42 69.16 8.80
N LEU A 191 54.69 69.06 10.11
CA LEU A 191 53.76 68.57 11.13
C LEU A 191 52.49 69.43 11.20
N GLN A 192 52.64 70.75 11.16
CA GLN A 192 51.51 71.68 11.22
C GLN A 192 50.63 71.61 9.96
N ASN A 193 51.25 71.46 8.78
CA ASN A 193 50.53 71.20 7.51
C ASN A 193 49.87 69.81 7.49
N PHE A 194 50.48 68.81 8.13
CA PHE A 194 49.86 67.50 8.30
C PHE A 194 48.63 67.57 9.23
N SER A 195 48.72 68.33 10.32
CA SER A 195 47.60 68.55 11.26
C SER A 195 46.41 69.21 10.57
N SER A 196 46.61 70.27 9.79
CA SER A 196 45.51 70.95 9.10
C SER A 196 44.84 70.08 8.03
N LYS A 197 45.61 69.21 7.37
CA LYS A 197 45.07 68.21 6.43
C LYS A 197 44.31 67.10 7.14
N LEU A 198 44.67 66.78 8.38
CA LEU A 198 44.03 65.72 9.16
C LEU A 198 42.56 66.06 9.45
N ASP A 199 42.27 67.31 9.81
CA ASP A 199 40.90 67.78 10.05
C ASP A 199 40.03 67.73 8.78
N GLY A 200 40.60 68.13 7.64
CA GLY A 200 39.90 68.06 6.34
C GLY A 200 39.62 66.63 5.88
N LEU A 201 40.53 65.68 6.15
CA LEU A 201 40.35 64.27 5.84
C LEU A 201 39.35 63.59 6.78
N TYR A 202 39.33 63.98 8.05
CA TYR A 202 38.32 63.52 9.01
C TYR A 202 36.91 63.91 8.56
N ALA A 203 36.70 65.17 8.18
CA ALA A 203 35.43 65.65 7.66
C ALA A 203 35.00 64.86 6.41
N LYS A 204 35.90 64.73 5.42
CA LYS A 204 35.63 63.96 4.19
C LYS A 204 35.24 62.50 4.46
N HIS A 205 35.93 61.82 5.39
CA HIS A 205 35.60 60.42 5.73
C HIS A 205 34.29 60.32 6.52
N SER A 206 33.97 61.32 7.34
CA SER A 206 32.68 61.41 8.01
C SER A 206 31.54 61.65 7.03
N ASP A 207 31.75 62.46 5.99
CA ASP A 207 30.74 62.71 4.96
C ASP A 207 30.45 61.43 4.14
N LEU A 208 31.50 60.71 3.72
CA LEU A 208 31.36 59.41 3.04
C LEU A 208 30.63 58.37 3.90
N LEU A 209 30.80 58.41 5.22
CA LEU A 209 30.09 57.53 6.15
C LEU A 209 28.59 57.82 6.19
N LEU A 210 28.20 59.10 6.06
CA LEU A 210 26.79 59.51 6.03
C LEU A 210 26.05 59.07 4.76
N GLU A 211 26.78 58.69 3.70
CA GLU A 211 26.17 58.16 2.47
C GLU A 211 25.63 56.73 2.65
N ILE A 212 26.17 55.93 3.58
CA ILE A 212 25.82 54.51 3.77
C ILE A 212 24.33 54.30 4.18
N PRO A 213 23.77 55.06 5.15
CA PRO A 213 22.35 54.97 5.51
C PRO A 213 21.41 55.23 4.33
N ASP A 214 21.76 56.17 3.45
CA ASP A 214 20.91 56.69 2.37
C ASP A 214 20.96 55.85 1.08
N LEU A 215 21.76 54.78 1.04
CA LEU A 215 21.84 53.89 -0.12
C LEU A 215 20.52 53.13 -0.35
N GLU A 216 19.90 53.29 -1.51
CA GLU A 216 18.70 52.54 -1.93
C GLU A 216 19.00 51.67 -3.17
N GLY A 217 18.28 50.55 -3.32
CA GLY A 217 18.38 49.64 -4.48
C GLY A 217 18.98 48.26 -4.17
N ASP A 218 19.17 47.45 -5.22
CA ASP A 218 19.62 46.05 -5.09
C ASP A 218 21.13 45.93 -4.76
N ASP A 219 21.92 46.97 -5.06
CA ASP A 219 23.39 46.98 -4.92
C ASP A 219 23.90 47.58 -3.60
N ILE A 220 23.04 47.74 -2.58
CA ILE A 220 23.38 48.37 -1.28
C ILE A 220 24.64 47.76 -0.67
N ILE A 221 24.78 46.43 -0.69
CA ILE A 221 25.91 45.72 -0.08
C ILE A 221 27.23 46.12 -0.78
N THR A 222 27.24 46.09 -2.11
CA THR A 222 28.43 46.38 -2.92
C THR A 222 28.87 47.84 -2.74
N LEU A 223 27.91 48.78 -2.77
CA LEU A 223 28.19 50.21 -2.59
C LEU A 223 28.72 50.50 -1.18
N SER A 224 28.11 49.89 -0.16
CA SER A 224 28.55 50.05 1.24
C SER A 224 29.97 49.51 1.47
N ILE A 225 30.31 48.36 0.88
CA ILE A 225 31.65 47.76 0.96
C ILE A 225 32.69 48.62 0.21
N ASN A 226 32.32 49.22 -0.91
CA ASN A 226 33.23 50.11 -1.65
C ASN A 226 33.59 51.36 -0.83
N ILE A 227 32.60 51.98 -0.17
CA ILE A 227 32.82 53.09 0.77
C ILE A 227 33.74 52.65 1.92
N TYR A 228 33.47 51.47 2.51
CA TYR A 228 34.33 50.88 3.56
C TYR A 228 35.78 50.73 3.10
N SER A 229 36.01 50.15 1.91
CA SER A 229 37.35 49.92 1.37
C SER A 229 38.07 51.24 1.15
N GLN A 230 37.40 52.22 0.54
CA GLN A 230 37.96 53.53 0.27
C GLN A 230 38.44 54.22 1.55
N ILE A 231 37.60 54.24 2.60
CA ILE A 231 37.96 54.85 3.89
C ILE A 231 39.15 54.10 4.52
N CYS A 232 39.15 52.76 4.50
CA CYS A 232 40.23 51.96 5.06
C CYS A 232 41.57 52.15 4.35
N ASP A 233 41.55 52.26 3.02
CA ASP A 233 42.74 52.48 2.20
C ASP A 233 43.30 53.90 2.42
N GLU A 234 42.44 54.91 2.46
CA GLU A 234 42.84 56.29 2.74
C GLU A 234 43.42 56.43 4.17
N ILE A 235 42.83 55.76 5.18
CA ILE A 235 43.37 55.70 6.54
C ILE A 235 44.74 55.01 6.58
N SER A 236 44.90 53.92 5.84
CA SER A 236 46.17 53.18 5.78
C SER A 236 47.27 54.04 5.13
N ALA A 237 46.94 54.72 4.03
CA ALA A 237 47.82 55.68 3.38
C ALA A 237 48.20 56.84 4.31
N LEU A 238 47.25 57.35 5.10
CA LEU A 238 47.49 58.41 6.10
C LEU A 238 48.52 57.97 7.16
N ARG A 239 48.38 56.75 7.70
CA ARG A 239 49.33 56.18 8.68
C ARG A 239 50.73 56.03 8.09
N VAL A 240 50.85 55.59 6.84
CA VAL A 240 52.14 55.49 6.14
C VAL A 240 52.76 56.87 5.93
N ARG A 241 51.97 57.87 5.54
CA ARG A 241 52.42 59.27 5.41
C ARG A 241 52.93 59.81 6.74
N TRP A 242 52.19 59.58 7.83
CA TRP A 242 52.60 59.95 9.19
C TRP A 242 53.95 59.33 9.58
N ARG A 243 54.11 58.01 9.41
CA ARG A 243 55.38 57.32 9.67
C ARG A 243 56.53 57.88 8.83
N ASN A 244 56.29 58.11 7.55
CA ASN A 244 57.30 58.66 6.66
C ASN A 244 57.73 60.07 7.07
N LEU A 245 56.81 60.86 7.63
CA LEU A 245 57.07 62.22 8.08
C LEU A 245 57.91 62.26 9.37
N LEU A 246 57.64 61.36 10.31
CA LEU A 246 58.47 61.23 11.53
C LEU A 246 59.91 60.81 11.23
N ASN A 247 60.10 59.93 10.25
CA ASN A 247 61.43 59.39 9.91
C ASN A 247 62.20 60.27 8.90
N ILE A 248 61.79 61.52 8.67
CA ILE A 248 62.49 62.43 7.74
C ILE A 248 63.92 62.68 8.22
N HIS A 249 64.12 62.85 9.54
CA HIS A 249 65.45 63.02 10.11
C HIS A 249 66.30 61.76 9.99
N GLU A 250 65.79 60.62 10.43
CA GLU A 250 66.51 59.35 10.30
C GLU A 250 66.89 59.04 8.84
N ARG A 251 66.03 59.37 7.86
CA ARG A 251 66.35 59.21 6.44
C ARG A 251 67.39 60.21 5.94
N ARG A 252 67.36 61.44 6.45
CA ARG A 252 68.37 62.45 6.13
C ARG A 252 69.70 62.09 6.76
N ASP A 253 69.72 61.72 8.04
CA ASP A 253 70.90 61.26 8.76
C ASP A 253 71.45 59.97 8.14
N MET A 254 70.60 59.06 7.67
CA MET A 254 71.04 57.86 6.93
C MET A 254 71.65 58.25 5.58
N LYS A 255 71.10 59.24 4.87
CA LYS A 255 71.64 59.73 3.60
C LYS A 255 72.98 60.45 3.80
N ASP A 256 73.07 61.27 4.83
CA ASP A 256 74.29 61.96 5.25
C ASP A 256 75.34 60.93 5.73
N ALA A 257 74.93 59.90 6.47
CA ALA A 257 75.78 58.77 6.85
C ALA A 257 76.22 57.93 5.64
N TYR A 258 75.41 57.77 4.61
CA TYR A 258 75.81 57.13 3.34
C TYR A 258 76.82 57.98 2.56
N GLU A 259 76.70 59.32 2.57
CA GLU A 259 77.71 60.22 2.00
C GLU A 259 79.02 60.18 2.80
N ILE A 260 78.94 60.16 4.13
CA ILE A 260 80.08 59.99 5.04
C ILE A 260 80.73 58.61 4.84
N LEU A 261 79.96 57.53 4.74
CA LEU A 261 80.45 56.18 4.42
C LEU A 261 81.08 56.11 3.03
N GLY A 262 80.55 56.85 2.05
CA GLY A 262 81.16 57.05 0.74
C GLY A 262 82.56 57.68 0.84
N HIS A 263 82.75 58.61 1.78
CA HIS A 263 84.04 59.21 2.11
C HIS A 263 84.97 58.27 2.90
N VAL A 264 84.44 57.51 3.86
CA VAL A 264 85.19 56.55 4.69
C VAL A 264 85.67 55.34 3.89
N SER A 265 84.97 54.96 2.81
CA SER A 265 85.42 53.93 1.85
C SER A 265 86.78 54.26 1.19
N LYS A 266 87.17 55.54 1.20
CA LYS A 266 88.47 56.02 0.69
C LYS A 266 89.54 56.13 1.79
N THR A 267 89.19 56.15 3.07
CA THR A 267 90.09 56.62 4.13
C THR A 267 90.16 55.83 5.42
N HIS A 268 89.53 54.66 5.61
CA HIS A 268 90.06 53.53 6.44
C HIS A 268 89.00 52.46 6.75
N THR A 269 89.33 51.19 6.46
CA THR A 269 89.26 50.00 7.35
C THR A 269 89.77 48.77 6.56
N PRO A 270 90.44 47.78 7.18
CA PRO A 270 90.92 46.61 6.46
C PRO A 270 89.74 45.77 5.98
N ILE A 271 89.70 45.51 4.68
CA ILE A 271 88.67 44.74 3.95
C ILE A 271 88.32 43.41 4.67
N SER A 272 89.29 42.81 5.37
CA SER A 272 89.12 41.54 6.09
C SER A 272 88.05 41.57 7.17
N LYS A 273 87.97 42.63 7.99
CA LYS A 273 87.02 42.68 9.13
C LYS A 273 85.59 42.97 8.69
N ALA A 274 85.43 43.76 7.62
CA ALA A 274 84.13 43.98 6.97
C ALA A 274 83.65 42.72 6.23
N GLN A 275 84.56 41.99 5.58
CA GLN A 275 84.25 40.71 4.94
C GLN A 275 83.86 39.61 5.94
N GLU A 276 84.46 39.59 7.13
CA GLU A 276 84.05 38.67 8.21
C GLU A 276 82.63 38.96 8.71
N LEU A 277 82.31 40.20 9.05
CA LEU A 277 80.97 40.58 9.51
C LEU A 277 79.90 40.35 8.41
N LEU A 278 80.23 40.65 7.15
CA LEU A 278 79.36 40.33 6.02
C LEU A 278 79.17 38.82 5.83
N LYS A 279 80.22 38.01 6.03
CA LYS A 279 80.11 36.54 5.99
C LYS A 279 79.27 36.00 7.14
N GLU A 280 79.43 36.51 8.35
CA GLU A 280 78.61 36.11 9.50
C GLU A 280 77.14 36.46 9.26
N GLN A 281 76.84 37.68 8.81
CA GLN A 281 75.47 38.08 8.51
C GLN A 281 74.87 37.29 7.33
N ALA A 282 75.65 37.03 6.28
CA ALA A 282 75.21 36.19 5.17
C ALA A 282 74.97 34.74 5.62
N SER A 283 75.80 34.20 6.52
CA SER A 283 75.61 32.85 7.07
C SER A 283 74.40 32.76 7.99
N TYR A 284 74.11 33.81 8.77
CA TYR A 284 72.93 33.90 9.61
C TYR A 284 71.65 33.97 8.76
N GLN A 285 71.64 34.82 7.73
CA GLN A 285 70.53 34.91 6.79
C GLN A 285 70.33 33.59 6.04
N ARG A 286 71.42 32.93 5.62
CA ARG A 286 71.36 31.61 4.97
C ARG A 286 70.77 30.54 5.88
N ARG A 287 71.14 30.51 7.17
CA ARG A 287 70.52 29.62 8.16
C ARG A 287 69.04 29.94 8.39
N GLN A 288 68.65 31.21 8.43
CA GLN A 288 67.24 31.58 8.52
C GLN A 288 66.46 31.12 7.28
N LEU A 289 67.05 31.25 6.09
CA LEU A 289 66.46 30.82 4.83
C LEU A 289 66.34 29.30 4.75
N GLU A 290 67.36 28.55 5.20
CA GLU A 290 67.32 27.09 5.34
C GLU A 290 66.26 26.65 6.36
N ALA A 291 66.11 27.36 7.48
CA ALA A 291 65.08 27.09 8.47
C ALA A 291 63.66 27.36 7.93
N ILE A 292 63.49 28.42 7.13
CA ILE A 292 62.22 28.70 6.45
C ILE A 292 61.94 27.64 5.37
N TYR A 293 62.97 27.24 4.61
CA TYR A 293 62.86 26.20 3.59
C TYR A 293 62.49 24.84 4.21
N GLY A 294 63.11 24.48 5.34
CA GLY A 294 62.75 23.28 6.11
C GLY A 294 61.29 23.30 6.57
N LYS A 295 60.83 24.43 7.14
CA LYS A 295 59.42 24.62 7.50
C LYS A 295 58.48 24.59 6.29
N SER A 296 58.92 25.07 5.13
CA SER A 296 58.15 25.01 3.89
C SER A 296 58.00 23.57 3.42
N MET A 297 59.07 22.76 3.45
CA MET A 297 58.99 21.34 3.11
C MET A 297 58.11 20.55 4.08
N GLU A 298 58.20 20.81 5.40
CA GLU A 298 57.32 20.21 6.39
C GLU A 298 55.85 20.55 6.11
N ASN A 299 55.56 21.81 5.77
CA ASN A 299 54.24 22.23 5.36
C ASN A 299 53.78 21.52 4.08
N ASP A 300 54.60 21.47 3.03
CA ASP A 300 54.27 20.77 1.78
C ASP A 300 53.97 19.29 2.03
N GLN A 301 54.74 18.65 2.91
CA GLN A 301 54.52 17.26 3.30
C GLN A 301 53.19 17.09 4.06
N SER A 302 52.88 17.99 4.99
CA SER A 302 51.58 17.99 5.70
C SER A 302 50.40 18.27 4.76
N LEU A 303 50.61 19.08 3.72
CA LEU A 303 49.60 19.43 2.72
C LEU A 303 49.33 18.23 1.80
N GLU A 304 50.36 17.47 1.43
CA GLU A 304 50.21 16.24 0.67
C GLU A 304 49.55 15.14 1.51
N GLU A 305 49.86 15.04 2.81
CA GLU A 305 49.15 14.14 3.73
C GLU A 305 47.66 14.50 3.85
N LEU A 306 47.33 15.79 4.00
CA LEU A 306 45.95 16.27 4.03
C LEU A 306 45.22 15.98 2.71
N LYS A 307 45.88 16.19 1.58
CA LYS A 307 45.33 15.89 0.26
C LYS A 307 45.03 14.40 0.10
N ASN A 308 45.91 13.52 0.57
CA ASN A 308 45.67 12.08 0.59
C ASN A 308 44.48 11.70 1.49
N GLN A 309 44.37 12.30 2.68
CA GLN A 309 43.21 12.08 3.57
C GLN A 309 41.90 12.57 2.93
N VAL A 310 41.91 13.73 2.27
CA VAL A 310 40.74 14.25 1.55
C VAL A 310 40.36 13.31 0.40
N GLN A 311 41.34 12.78 -0.34
CA GLN A 311 41.08 11.82 -1.41
C GLN A 311 40.47 10.51 -0.87
N ASP A 312 40.98 10.00 0.26
CA ASP A 312 40.42 8.81 0.90
C ASP A 312 38.98 9.04 1.40
N LEU A 313 38.70 10.23 1.94
CA LEU A 313 37.34 10.60 2.34
C LEU A 313 36.41 10.72 1.13
N LEU A 314 36.85 11.30 0.02
CA LEU A 314 36.08 11.36 -1.22
C LEU A 314 35.76 9.95 -1.73
N ASN A 315 36.76 9.06 -1.76
CA ASN A 315 36.57 7.66 -2.16
C ASN A 315 35.56 6.95 -1.24
N GLN A 316 35.60 7.22 0.07
CA GLN A 316 34.61 6.68 1.02
C GLN A 316 33.21 7.24 0.79
N ILE A 317 33.07 8.54 0.50
CA ILE A 317 31.79 9.17 0.17
C ILE A 317 31.21 8.54 -1.10
N GLU A 318 32.02 8.36 -2.14
CA GLU A 318 31.57 7.71 -3.37
C GLU A 318 31.12 6.27 -3.12
N ALA A 319 31.90 5.48 -2.37
CA ALA A 319 31.53 4.12 -2.01
C ALA A 319 30.21 4.06 -1.21
N LYS A 320 30.01 4.99 -0.26
CA LYS A 320 28.76 5.10 0.50
C LYS A 320 27.59 5.56 -0.38
N ASN A 321 27.81 6.47 -1.32
CA ASN A 321 26.79 6.91 -2.26
C ASN A 321 26.35 5.79 -3.20
N LEU A 322 27.28 4.95 -3.68
CA LEU A 322 26.95 3.75 -4.44
C LEU A 322 26.10 2.78 -3.60
N LEU A 323 26.47 2.56 -2.34
CA LEU A 323 25.70 1.73 -1.42
C LEU A 323 24.30 2.30 -1.15
N ILE A 324 24.17 3.63 -0.97
CA ILE A 324 22.87 4.31 -0.85
C ILE A 324 22.04 4.13 -2.13
N ALA A 325 22.66 4.26 -3.31
CA ALA A 325 21.98 4.06 -4.58
C ALA A 325 21.49 2.62 -4.74
N GLU A 326 22.24 1.63 -4.27
CA GLU A 326 21.79 0.24 -4.21
C GLU A 326 20.63 0.04 -3.22
N LEU A 327 20.72 0.59 -2.01
CA LEU A 327 19.66 0.49 -1.01
C LEU A 327 18.37 1.21 -1.42
N LYS A 328 18.46 2.23 -2.27
CA LYS A 328 17.29 2.92 -2.83
C LYS A 328 16.50 2.07 -3.83
N LYS A 329 17.08 1.02 -4.40
CA LYS A 329 16.36 0.12 -5.31
C LYS A 329 15.26 -0.65 -4.57
N PRO A 330 14.16 -0.97 -5.24
CA PRO A 330 13.10 -1.79 -4.66
C PRO A 330 13.58 -3.22 -4.39
N LEU A 331 13.10 -3.81 -3.31
CA LEU A 331 13.44 -5.16 -2.88
C LEU A 331 12.74 -6.20 -3.77
N LYS A 332 13.51 -6.83 -4.65
CA LYS A 332 13.06 -7.91 -5.56
C LYS A 332 13.25 -9.29 -4.92
N TRP A 333 12.47 -10.28 -5.36
CA TRP A 333 12.65 -11.67 -4.93
C TRP A 333 13.93 -12.24 -5.55
N THR A 334 14.86 -12.60 -4.68
CA THR A 334 16.10 -13.30 -5.06
C THR A 334 15.80 -14.75 -5.41
N CYS A 335 16.39 -15.27 -6.49
CA CYS A 335 16.15 -16.64 -6.99
C CYS A 335 14.68 -16.91 -7.36
N ALA A 336 14.08 -16.03 -8.17
CA ALA A 336 12.72 -16.17 -8.70
C ALA A 336 12.58 -17.30 -9.75
N THR A 337 12.84 -18.54 -9.35
CA THR A 337 12.69 -19.75 -10.17
C THR A 337 11.23 -20.16 -10.38
N ARG A 338 10.33 -19.66 -9.55
CA ARG A 338 8.88 -19.88 -9.63
C ARG A 338 8.21 -18.75 -10.39
N ASP A 339 7.19 -19.10 -11.19
CA ASP A 339 6.51 -18.14 -12.07
C ASP A 339 5.86 -16.98 -11.31
N ASP A 340 5.29 -17.22 -10.12
CA ASP A 340 4.71 -16.19 -9.27
C ASP A 340 5.75 -15.14 -8.85
N LEU A 341 6.94 -15.59 -8.45
CA LEU A 341 8.03 -14.71 -8.04
C LEU A 341 8.62 -13.93 -9.23
N ARG A 342 8.69 -14.57 -10.40
CA ARG A 342 9.14 -13.92 -11.64
C ARG A 342 8.17 -12.79 -12.03
N VAL A 343 6.86 -13.08 -12.01
CA VAL A 343 5.82 -12.08 -12.26
C VAL A 343 5.87 -10.96 -11.22
N GLY A 344 6.09 -11.29 -9.95
CA GLY A 344 6.33 -10.29 -8.90
C GLY A 344 7.48 -9.33 -9.20
N ASN A 345 8.62 -9.85 -9.66
CA ASN A 345 9.76 -9.01 -10.04
C ASN A 345 9.47 -8.12 -11.28
N VAL A 346 8.65 -8.60 -12.21
CA VAL A 346 8.19 -7.82 -13.38
C VAL A 346 7.29 -6.67 -12.93
N ILE A 347 6.34 -6.92 -12.02
CA ILE A 347 5.47 -5.89 -11.43
C ILE A 347 6.31 -4.81 -10.73
N ILE A 348 7.26 -5.22 -9.88
CA ILE A 348 8.15 -4.28 -9.18
C ILE A 348 8.93 -3.43 -10.18
N SER A 349 9.54 -4.05 -11.20
CA SER A 349 10.36 -3.33 -12.19
C SER A 349 9.55 -2.38 -13.06
N TYR A 350 8.30 -2.73 -13.37
CA TYR A 350 7.39 -1.87 -14.13
C TYR A 350 7.01 -0.61 -13.32
N PHE A 351 6.59 -0.78 -12.06
CA PHE A 351 6.23 0.36 -11.23
C PHE A 351 7.45 1.21 -10.81
N GLU A 352 8.63 0.59 -10.68
CA GLU A 352 9.91 1.30 -10.51
C GLU A 352 10.15 2.31 -11.66
N SER A 353 9.85 1.93 -12.90
CA SER A 353 9.98 2.83 -14.06
C SER A 353 8.98 3.99 -14.07
N LEU A 354 7.87 3.85 -13.36
CA LEU A 354 6.85 4.88 -13.16
C LEU A 354 7.10 5.73 -11.90
N GLY A 355 8.19 5.47 -11.17
CA GLY A 355 8.53 6.18 -9.94
C GLY A 355 7.78 5.70 -8.70
N ILE A 356 7.11 4.55 -8.76
CA ILE A 356 6.41 3.94 -7.62
C ILE A 356 7.24 2.77 -7.10
N VAL A 357 7.62 2.83 -5.82
CA VAL A 357 8.43 1.79 -5.18
C VAL A 357 7.52 0.75 -4.55
N LEU A 358 7.57 -0.47 -5.06
CA LEU A 358 6.91 -1.64 -4.47
C LEU A 358 7.98 -2.61 -3.99
N ASP A 359 8.03 -2.86 -2.69
CA ASP A 359 8.96 -3.81 -2.09
C ASP A 359 8.27 -5.15 -1.86
N ARG A 360 8.98 -6.27 -2.07
CA ARG A 360 8.42 -7.60 -1.76
C ARG A 360 8.07 -7.74 -0.29
N ALA A 361 6.95 -8.41 0.01
CA ALA A 361 6.61 -8.83 1.38
C ALA A 361 6.47 -10.36 1.47
N SER A 362 5.51 -10.95 0.75
CA SER A 362 5.24 -12.39 0.79
C SER A 362 4.59 -12.89 -0.52
N SER A 363 4.65 -14.19 -0.75
CA SER A 363 3.92 -14.88 -1.82
C SER A 363 3.17 -16.07 -1.24
N ASP A 364 1.86 -16.13 -1.45
CA ASP A 364 1.05 -17.32 -1.21
C ASP A 364 0.65 -17.92 -2.56
N TYR A 365 1.09 -19.14 -2.83
CA TYR A 365 1.01 -19.76 -4.15
C TYR A 365 0.33 -21.11 -4.07
N GLN A 366 -0.69 -21.28 -4.89
CA GLN A 366 -1.48 -22.50 -4.95
C GLN A 366 -1.40 -23.15 -6.33
N LYS A 367 -0.22 -23.15 -6.98
CA LYS A 367 0.06 -23.74 -8.31
C LYS A 367 -0.62 -23.03 -9.49
N TRP A 368 -1.94 -22.82 -9.43
CA TRP A 368 -2.74 -22.20 -10.49
C TRP A 368 -2.96 -20.70 -10.27
N ASP A 369 -3.04 -20.26 -9.02
CA ASP A 369 -3.09 -18.85 -8.63
C ASP A 369 -2.08 -18.52 -7.54
N ALA A 370 -1.79 -17.23 -7.41
CA ALA A 370 -0.89 -16.70 -6.42
C ALA A 370 -1.36 -15.33 -5.91
N VAL A 371 -1.16 -15.08 -4.63
CA VAL A 371 -1.35 -13.76 -4.00
C VAL A 371 0.03 -13.24 -3.63
N LEU A 372 0.49 -12.21 -4.33
CA LEU A 372 1.71 -11.49 -4.00
C LEU A 372 1.38 -10.32 -3.08
N SER A 373 2.13 -10.16 -2.00
CA SER A 373 2.00 -9.01 -1.10
C SER A 373 3.20 -8.09 -1.23
N PHE A 374 2.96 -6.79 -1.26
CA PHE A 374 3.96 -5.73 -1.43
C PHE A 374 3.86 -4.69 -0.32
N HIS A 375 5.03 -4.20 0.13
CA HIS A 375 5.15 -3.00 0.94
C HIS A 375 5.17 -1.76 0.05
N VAL A 376 4.47 -0.71 0.49
CA VAL A 376 4.30 0.55 -0.27
C VAL A 376 4.78 1.77 0.52
N ASP A 377 5.31 1.56 1.73
CA ASP A 377 5.62 2.61 2.72
C ASP A 377 6.78 3.54 2.31
N ARG A 378 7.60 3.13 1.34
CA ARG A 378 8.75 3.92 0.86
C ARG A 378 8.38 5.01 -0.15
N ASN A 379 7.11 5.13 -0.51
CA ASN A 379 6.63 6.19 -1.39
C ASN A 379 6.36 7.47 -0.60
N SER A 380 6.62 8.63 -1.21
CA SER A 380 6.37 9.96 -0.60
C SER A 380 4.88 10.29 -0.44
N ARG A 381 4.00 9.49 -1.06
CA ARG A 381 2.54 9.63 -1.00
C ARG A 381 1.88 8.27 -0.82
N VAL A 382 0.64 8.28 -0.33
CA VAL A 382 -0.20 7.09 -0.23
C VAL A 382 -0.61 6.65 -1.64
N ILE A 383 -0.31 5.40 -2.00
CA ILE A 383 -0.69 4.80 -3.29
C ILE A 383 -1.99 4.01 -3.10
N VAL A 384 -2.98 4.30 -3.94
CA VAL A 384 -4.30 3.66 -3.87
C VAL A 384 -4.34 2.46 -4.83
N ALA A 385 -5.04 1.39 -4.45
CA ALA A 385 -5.17 0.20 -5.29
C ALA A 385 -5.80 0.48 -6.66
N THR A 386 -6.66 1.50 -6.78
CA THR A 386 -7.27 1.93 -8.05
C THR A 386 -6.22 2.39 -9.06
N GLU A 387 -5.22 3.15 -8.61
CA GLU A 387 -4.12 3.65 -9.43
C GLU A 387 -3.26 2.51 -10.00
N LEU A 388 -3.00 1.47 -9.20
CA LEU A 388 -2.27 0.29 -9.65
C LEU A 388 -3.10 -0.56 -10.63
N ASN A 389 -4.42 -0.62 -10.43
CA ASN A 389 -5.34 -1.38 -11.29
C ASN A 389 -5.53 -0.76 -12.68
N GLU A 390 -5.28 0.54 -12.88
CA GLU A 390 -5.27 1.16 -14.22
C GLU A 390 -4.20 0.55 -15.14
N HIS A 391 -3.15 -0.04 -14.57
CA HIS A 391 -2.08 -0.70 -15.30
C HIS A 391 -2.25 -2.23 -15.41
N SER A 392 -3.36 -2.78 -14.92
CA SER A 392 -3.61 -4.23 -14.85
C SER A 392 -3.51 -4.94 -16.20
N GLU A 393 -4.03 -4.35 -17.28
CA GLU A 393 -3.97 -4.92 -18.64
C GLU A 393 -2.57 -4.88 -19.24
N LYS A 394 -1.83 -3.79 -19.03
CA LYS A 394 -0.43 -3.65 -19.49
C LYS A 394 0.47 -4.64 -18.76
N LEU A 395 0.26 -4.78 -17.44
CA LEU A 395 0.97 -5.76 -16.64
C LEU A 395 0.65 -7.19 -17.06
N GLN A 396 -0.59 -7.50 -17.44
CA GLN A 396 -0.95 -8.81 -17.98
C GLN A 396 -0.13 -9.15 -19.24
N GLN A 397 0.00 -8.19 -20.17
CA GLN A 397 0.78 -8.39 -21.39
C GLN A 397 2.27 -8.61 -21.11
N LEU A 398 2.84 -7.86 -20.16
CA LEU A 398 4.25 -7.94 -19.78
C LEU A 398 4.61 -9.17 -18.95
N SER A 399 3.67 -9.66 -18.14
CA SER A 399 3.88 -10.79 -17.23
C SER A 399 3.32 -12.13 -17.74
N HIS A 400 2.63 -12.12 -18.88
CA HIS A 400 2.00 -13.27 -19.52
C HIS A 400 1.02 -14.03 -18.61
N THR A 401 0.26 -13.31 -17.78
CA THR A 401 -0.78 -13.90 -16.91
C THR A 401 -2.09 -14.15 -17.67
N LEU A 402 -2.89 -15.12 -17.20
CA LEU A 402 -4.15 -15.50 -17.87
C LEU A 402 -5.28 -14.48 -17.67
N ALA A 403 -5.20 -13.66 -16.62
CA ALA A 403 -6.15 -12.60 -16.31
C ALA A 403 -5.41 -11.30 -15.94
N PRO A 404 -6.07 -10.13 -16.06
CA PRO A 404 -5.54 -8.87 -15.55
C PRO A 404 -5.20 -8.97 -14.06
N ILE A 405 -4.05 -8.43 -13.68
CA ILE A 405 -3.57 -8.45 -12.30
C ILE A 405 -4.44 -7.49 -11.48
N THR A 406 -5.02 -7.97 -10.38
CA THR A 406 -5.89 -7.13 -9.53
C THR A 406 -5.22 -6.83 -8.20
N PHE A 407 -5.09 -5.55 -7.88
CA PHE A 407 -4.54 -5.04 -6.64
C PHE A 407 -5.65 -4.72 -5.65
N LYS A 408 -5.46 -5.12 -4.38
CA LYS A 408 -6.32 -4.79 -3.25
C LYS A 408 -5.46 -4.42 -2.05
N TRP A 409 -5.88 -3.38 -1.33
CA TRP A 409 -5.26 -3.01 -0.07
C TRP A 409 -5.79 -3.91 1.05
N ASP A 410 -4.89 -4.57 1.77
CA ASP A 410 -5.22 -5.29 2.99
C ASP A 410 -4.91 -4.41 4.20
N ALA A 411 -5.96 -3.88 4.83
CA ALA A 411 -5.85 -2.98 5.98
C ALA A 411 -5.37 -3.68 7.26
N GLU A 412 -5.61 -4.99 7.41
CA GLU A 412 -5.18 -5.73 8.60
C GLU A 412 -3.68 -6.01 8.58
N ALA A 413 -3.15 -6.36 7.41
CA ALA A 413 -1.73 -6.62 7.23
C ALA A 413 -0.92 -5.36 6.88
N GLY A 414 -1.56 -4.26 6.48
CA GLY A 414 -0.90 -3.05 5.99
C GLY A 414 -0.14 -3.28 4.67
N LEU A 415 -0.61 -4.20 3.82
CA LEU A 415 0.07 -4.64 2.61
C LEU A 415 -0.80 -4.46 1.37
N MET A 416 -0.16 -4.18 0.24
CA MET A 416 -0.83 -4.21 -1.06
C MET A 416 -0.77 -5.63 -1.63
N LYS A 417 -1.93 -6.27 -1.82
CA LYS A 417 -2.03 -7.63 -2.38
C LYS A 417 -2.36 -7.58 -3.86
N ALA A 418 -1.61 -8.30 -4.68
CA ALA A 418 -1.88 -8.54 -6.09
C ALA A 418 -2.30 -9.99 -6.30
N TYR A 419 -3.47 -10.19 -6.89
CA TYR A 419 -3.96 -11.52 -7.27
C TYR A 419 -3.51 -11.87 -8.69
N LEU A 420 -2.88 -13.03 -8.83
CA LEU A 420 -2.33 -13.55 -10.07
C LEU A 420 -2.99 -14.88 -10.43
N LEU A 421 -3.45 -14.99 -11.68
CA LEU A 421 -3.89 -16.25 -12.27
C LEU A 421 -2.83 -16.72 -13.27
N LEU A 422 -2.08 -17.76 -12.92
CA LEU A 422 -0.90 -18.23 -13.67
C LEU A 422 -1.24 -19.38 -14.61
N SER A 423 -2.09 -20.31 -14.17
CA SER A 423 -2.58 -21.41 -15.01
C SER A 423 -4.06 -21.67 -14.76
N LYS A 424 -4.75 -22.26 -15.75
CA LYS A 424 -6.12 -22.71 -15.54
C LYS A 424 -6.09 -23.89 -14.57
N LYS A 425 -6.90 -23.83 -13.51
CA LYS A 425 -7.15 -25.01 -12.68
C LYS A 425 -7.53 -26.17 -13.62
N PRO A 426 -6.90 -27.34 -13.53
CA PRO A 426 -7.25 -28.46 -14.38
C PRO A 426 -8.75 -28.71 -14.21
N GLN A 427 -9.50 -28.60 -15.31
CA GLN A 427 -10.84 -29.17 -15.35
C GLN A 427 -10.62 -30.66 -15.11
N LYS A 428 -11.13 -31.19 -14.00
CA LYS A 428 -11.30 -32.63 -13.90
C LYS A 428 -12.06 -33.03 -15.16
N THR A 429 -11.50 -33.94 -15.94
CA THR A 429 -12.26 -34.55 -17.01
C THR A 429 -13.50 -35.18 -16.37
N LEU A 430 -14.66 -35.06 -17.02
CA LEU A 430 -15.88 -35.74 -16.57
C LEU A 430 -15.60 -37.23 -16.27
N GLU A 431 -14.64 -37.84 -16.96
CA GLU A 431 -14.17 -39.20 -16.72
C GLU A 431 -13.53 -39.40 -15.34
N GLU A 432 -12.72 -38.50 -14.80
CA GLU A 432 -12.11 -38.67 -13.47
C GLU A 432 -13.08 -38.36 -12.32
N GLU A 433 -14.02 -37.44 -12.52
CA GLU A 433 -15.07 -37.17 -11.52
C GLU A 433 -16.09 -38.31 -11.48
N VAL A 434 -16.48 -38.82 -12.66
CA VAL A 434 -17.29 -40.04 -12.79
C VAL A 434 -16.52 -41.25 -12.27
N ILE A 435 -15.24 -41.43 -12.55
CA ILE A 435 -14.47 -42.57 -12.01
C ILE A 435 -14.29 -42.46 -10.49
N SER A 436 -14.11 -41.26 -9.91
CA SER A 436 -14.04 -41.11 -8.45
C SER A 436 -15.39 -41.33 -7.77
N ASP A 437 -16.49 -40.86 -8.38
CA ASP A 437 -17.84 -41.08 -7.86
C ASP A 437 -18.29 -42.53 -8.08
N VAL A 438 -17.99 -43.14 -9.23
CA VAL A 438 -18.20 -44.56 -9.53
C VAL A 438 -17.33 -45.46 -8.64
N LEU A 439 -16.09 -45.07 -8.31
CA LEU A 439 -15.27 -45.80 -7.33
C LEU A 439 -15.82 -45.72 -5.91
N LYS A 440 -16.53 -44.63 -5.54
CA LYS A 440 -17.31 -44.59 -4.29
C LYS A 440 -18.53 -45.52 -4.36
N PHE A 441 -19.15 -45.70 -5.53
CA PHE A 441 -20.26 -46.64 -5.74
C PHE A 441 -19.82 -48.13 -5.80
N ILE A 442 -18.58 -48.42 -6.21
CA ILE A 442 -18.09 -49.80 -6.39
C ILE A 442 -17.58 -50.43 -5.07
N LYS A 443 -17.32 -49.66 -4.02
CA LYS A 443 -16.57 -50.14 -2.82
C LYS A 443 -17.38 -50.35 -1.54
N PRO A 444 -18.71 -50.53 -1.62
CA PRO A 444 -19.29 -51.67 -0.91
C PRO A 444 -20.31 -52.42 -1.77
N ARG A 445 -20.24 -53.76 -1.78
CA ARG A 445 -21.17 -54.64 -2.51
C ARG A 445 -22.63 -54.39 -2.12
N GLU A 446 -22.89 -53.89 -0.91
CA GLU A 446 -24.23 -53.59 -0.42
C GLU A 446 -24.91 -52.41 -1.15
N ALA A 447 -24.16 -51.36 -1.50
CA ALA A 447 -24.72 -50.14 -2.11
C ALA A 447 -25.21 -50.37 -3.56
N LEU A 448 -24.53 -51.25 -4.30
CA LEU A 448 -24.90 -51.62 -5.66
C LEU A 448 -26.20 -52.45 -5.67
N ILE A 449 -26.36 -53.36 -4.72
CA ILE A 449 -27.57 -54.20 -4.56
C ILE A 449 -28.79 -53.34 -4.22
N GLU A 450 -28.60 -52.32 -3.37
CA GLU A 450 -29.66 -51.39 -2.99
C GLU A 450 -30.08 -50.48 -4.15
N PHE A 451 -29.12 -50.01 -4.96
CA PHE A 451 -29.41 -49.25 -6.17
C PHE A 451 -30.17 -50.08 -7.21
N VAL A 452 -29.78 -51.34 -7.47
CA VAL A 452 -30.48 -52.21 -8.43
C VAL A 452 -31.90 -52.55 -7.96
N LYS A 453 -32.10 -52.77 -6.64
CA LYS A 453 -33.44 -52.93 -6.05
C LYS A 453 -34.32 -51.69 -6.26
N ASN A 454 -33.76 -50.49 -6.10
CA ASN A 454 -34.50 -49.23 -6.25
C ASN A 454 -34.70 -48.82 -7.72
N ALA A 455 -33.77 -49.18 -8.61
CA ALA A 455 -33.82 -48.85 -10.03
C ALA A 455 -34.87 -49.66 -10.80
N TYR A 456 -35.31 -50.82 -10.28
CA TYR A 456 -36.44 -51.58 -10.83
C TYR A 456 -37.77 -50.81 -10.83
N HIS A 457 -37.83 -49.65 -10.17
CA HIS A 457 -39.00 -48.77 -10.11
C HIS A 457 -38.84 -47.43 -10.82
N VAL A 458 -37.67 -47.14 -11.40
CA VAL A 458 -37.46 -45.92 -12.17
C VAL A 458 -37.73 -46.22 -13.64
N GLY A 459 -38.99 -46.05 -14.04
CA GLY A 459 -39.37 -46.01 -15.45
C GLY A 459 -38.70 -44.81 -16.12
N MET A 460 -37.54 -45.02 -16.72
CA MET A 460 -36.89 -44.02 -17.56
C MET A 460 -37.59 -43.97 -18.92
N TRP A 461 -38.33 -42.88 -19.13
CA TRP A 461 -38.88 -42.52 -20.44
C TRP A 461 -37.75 -41.97 -21.28
N ALA A 462 -37.25 -42.76 -22.23
CA ALA A 462 -36.42 -42.26 -23.32
C ALA A 462 -37.29 -42.14 -24.58
N GLU A 463 -37.41 -40.92 -25.12
CA GLU A 463 -37.94 -40.70 -26.46
C GLU A 463 -37.03 -41.40 -27.48
N THR A 464 -37.54 -42.47 -28.09
CA THR A 464 -36.84 -43.16 -29.18
C THR A 464 -37.22 -42.56 -30.52
N GLY A 465 -36.27 -41.85 -31.14
CA GLY A 465 -36.24 -41.67 -32.59
C GLY A 465 -36.10 -43.02 -33.28
N SER A 466 -37.03 -43.29 -34.20
CA SER A 466 -37.09 -44.39 -35.19
C SER A 466 -35.99 -45.46 -35.17
N GLY A 467 -36.29 -46.61 -34.56
CA GLY A 467 -35.53 -47.85 -34.69
C GLY A 467 -36.07 -48.88 -33.71
N LYS A 468 -36.44 -50.07 -34.20
CA LYS A 468 -37.14 -51.15 -33.46
C LYS A 468 -36.64 -51.30 -32.01
N SER A 469 -37.52 -51.03 -31.04
CA SER A 469 -37.23 -51.20 -29.61
C SER A 469 -36.90 -52.66 -29.30
N THR A 470 -35.63 -52.96 -29.04
CA THR A 470 -35.22 -54.13 -28.27
C THR A 470 -35.74 -53.97 -26.85
N ALA A 471 -36.56 -54.91 -26.38
CA ALA A 471 -37.09 -54.89 -25.03
C ALA A 471 -35.95 -54.82 -24.01
N ILE A 472 -35.94 -53.78 -23.18
CA ILE A 472 -34.91 -53.47 -22.18
C ILE A 472 -34.76 -54.60 -21.14
N SER A 473 -35.78 -55.45 -20.98
CA SER A 473 -35.73 -56.70 -20.20
C SER A 473 -34.61 -57.64 -20.66
N ASN A 474 -34.29 -57.66 -21.96
CA ASN A 474 -33.26 -58.55 -22.50
C ASN A 474 -31.84 -58.03 -22.24
N VAL A 475 -31.66 -56.70 -22.15
CA VAL A 475 -30.36 -56.08 -21.86
C VAL A 475 -30.03 -56.24 -20.36
N ILE A 476 -31.01 -55.97 -19.50
CA ILE A 476 -30.84 -56.13 -18.05
C ILE A 476 -30.74 -57.62 -17.67
N GLY A 477 -31.54 -58.48 -18.31
CA GLY A 477 -31.45 -59.93 -18.14
C GLY A 477 -30.08 -60.50 -18.57
N GLY A 478 -29.52 -59.99 -19.67
CA GLY A 478 -28.18 -60.36 -20.14
C GLY A 478 -27.07 -59.96 -19.17
N MET A 479 -27.12 -58.74 -18.60
CA MET A 479 -26.11 -58.27 -17.63
C MET A 479 -26.17 -59.02 -16.29
N ILE A 480 -27.35 -59.42 -15.83
CA ILE A 480 -27.49 -60.24 -14.61
C ILE A 480 -26.93 -61.65 -14.84
N GLN A 481 -27.10 -62.21 -16.05
CA GLN A 481 -26.60 -63.52 -16.42
C GLN A 481 -25.07 -63.55 -16.57
N GLU A 482 -24.46 -62.49 -17.11
CA GLU A 482 -22.99 -62.33 -17.17
C GLU A 482 -22.34 -62.12 -15.79
N LEU A 483 -23.08 -61.56 -14.82
CA LEU A 483 -22.63 -61.39 -13.44
C LEU A 483 -22.93 -62.61 -12.54
N GLY A 484 -23.39 -63.73 -13.11
CA GLY A 484 -23.58 -65.01 -12.41
C GLY A 484 -24.87 -65.12 -11.59
N GLY A 485 -25.83 -64.20 -11.77
CA GLY A 485 -27.14 -64.27 -11.13
C GLY A 485 -28.14 -65.05 -11.99
N ALA A 486 -28.85 -66.01 -11.41
CA ALA A 486 -29.99 -66.65 -12.07
C ALA A 486 -31.24 -65.76 -11.96
N PRO A 487 -31.97 -65.47 -13.06
CA PRO A 487 -33.21 -64.72 -12.98
C PRO A 487 -34.33 -65.61 -12.42
N THR A 488 -34.86 -65.25 -11.26
CA THR A 488 -36.17 -65.75 -10.79
C THR A 488 -37.27 -64.87 -11.36
N ILE A 489 -38.27 -65.50 -11.97
CA ILE A 489 -39.49 -64.88 -12.53
C ILE A 489 -40.32 -64.23 -11.43
#